data_AF-A0A3N5CNI2-F1
#
_entry.id   AF-A0A3N5CNI2-F1
#
_cell.length_a   1.000
_cell.length_b   1.000
_cell.length_c   1.000
_cell.angle_alpha   90.00
_cell.angle_beta   90.00
_cell.angle_gamma   90.00
#
_symmetry.space_group_name_H-M   'P 1'
#
loop_
_entity.id
_entity.type
_entity.pdbx_description
1 polymer ?
#
loop_
_entity_poly.entity_id
_entity_poly.type
_entity_poly.pdbx_seq_one_letter_code
_entity_poly.pdbx_strand_id
1 'polypeptide(L)' 'MRQEPNWRIPVGILGLCLGLAIYGALVALFAPPLIGDWPVLAQTAIYLILGVAWLLPLRRFLIWMETGRWG' A
#
# COMPACT_ATOMS: atom_id res chain seq x y z
N MET A 1 -6.60 5.85 27.13
CA MET A 1 -5.27 5.79 26.48
C MET A 1 -4.65 4.45 26.90
N ARG A 2 -4.30 3.56 25.96
CA ARG A 2 -3.69 2.26 26.31
C ARG A 2 -2.30 2.53 26.91
N GLN A 3 -2.03 1.99 28.11
CA GLN A 3 -0.84 2.31 28.89
C GLN A 3 0.34 1.35 28.69
N GLU A 4 0.16 0.27 27.92
CA GLU A 4 1.21 -0.74 27.70
C GLU A 4 1.89 -0.56 26.32
N PRO A 5 3.23 -0.49 26.28
CA PRO A 5 3.97 -0.38 25.03
C PRO A 5 3.79 -1.65 24.18
N ASN A 6 3.30 -1.48 22.95
CA ASN A 6 3.11 -2.56 22.00
C ASN A 6 3.96 -2.33 20.76
N TRP A 7 5.02 -3.12 20.62
CA TRP A 7 6.01 -3.01 19.53
C TRP A 7 5.42 -3.26 18.13
N ARG A 8 4.27 -3.93 18.02
CA ARG A 8 3.64 -4.21 16.72
C ARG A 8 3.17 -2.95 15.99
N ILE A 9 2.81 -1.90 16.72
CA ILE A 9 2.35 -0.64 16.13
C ILE A 9 3.49 0.09 15.40
N PRO A 10 4.64 0.40 16.03
CA PRO A 10 5.74 1.06 15.33
C PRO A 10 6.31 0.18 14.20
N VAL A 11 6.45 -1.13 14.41
CA VAL A 11 6.86 -2.05 13.34
C VAL A 11 5.84 -2.10 12.21
N GLY A 12 4.56 -2.10 12.54
CA GLY A 12 3.48 -2.07 11.56
C GLY A 12 3.52 -0.81 10.71
N ILE A 13 3.72 0.36 11.32
CA ILE A 13 3.86 1.63 10.59
C ILE A 13 5.09 1.58 9.67
N LEU A 14 6.25 1.13 10.17
CA LEU A 14 7.45 1.00 9.34
C LEU A 14 7.25 0.02 8.19
N GLY A 15 6.62 -1.12 8.44
CA GLY A 15 6.28 -2.11 7.42
C GLY A 15 5.29 -1.57 6.38
N LEU A 16 4.30 -0.78 6.80
CA LEU A 16 3.37 -0.11 5.91
C LEU A 16 4.09 0.91 5.02
N CYS A 17 4.91 1.78 5.61
CA CYS A 17 5.71 2.76 4.87
C CYS A 17 6.63 2.07 3.86
N LEU A 18 7.32 1.00 4.26
CA LEU A 18 8.19 0.24 3.38
C LEU A 18 7.39 -0.44 2.26
N GLY A 19 6.24 -1.05 2.57
CA GLY A 19 5.36 -1.67 1.60
C GLY A 19 4.82 -0.68 0.57
N LEU A 20 4.39 0.50 1.01
CA LEU A 20 3.96 1.59 0.12
C LEU A 20 5.12 2.12 -0.73
N ALA A 21 6.32 2.28 -0.15
CA ALA A 21 7.49 2.72 -0.89
C ALA A 21 7.88 1.71 -2.00
N ILE A 22 7.90 0.41 -1.66
CA ILE A 22 8.16 -0.66 -2.63
C ILE A 22 7.07 -0.66 -3.70
N TYR A 23 5.79 -0.62 -3.31
CA TYR A 23 4.67 -0.61 -4.25
C TYR A 23 4.74 0.57 -5.22
N GLY A 24 4.97 1.78 -4.71
CA GLY A 24 5.14 2.98 -5.51
C GLY A 24 6.34 2.90 -6.45
N ALA A 25 7.48 2.39 -5.97
CA ALA A 25 8.67 2.19 -6.79
C ALA A 25 8.42 1.17 -7.92
N LEU A 26 7.73 0.06 -7.63
CA LEU A 26 7.34 -0.92 -8.65
C LEU A 26 6.41 -0.28 -9.69
N VAL A 27 5.38 0.45 -9.27
CA VAL A 27 4.48 1.15 -10.21
C VAL A 27 5.27 2.14 -11.07
N ALA A 28 6.15 2.94 -10.48
CA ALA A 28 6.97 3.91 -11.21
C ALA A 28 7.97 3.25 -12.18
N LEU A 29 8.48 2.05 -11.85
CA LEU A 29 9.40 1.31 -12.70
C LEU A 29 8.70 0.59 -13.86
N PHE A 30 7.54 -0.01 -13.59
CA PHE A 30 6.87 -0.91 -14.53
C PHE A 30 5.73 -0.26 -15.32
N ALA A 31 5.01 0.72 -14.78
CA ALA A 31 3.88 1.32 -15.50
C ALA A 31 4.31 2.15 -16.72
N PRO A 32 5.29 3.08 -16.63
CA PRO A 32 5.68 3.90 -17.78
C PRO A 32 6.07 3.13 -19.05
N PRO A 33 6.90 2.07 -19.02
CA PRO A 33 7.24 1.33 -20.24
C PRO A 33 6.09 0.51 -20.83
N LEU A 34 5.02 0.25 -20.06
CA LEU A 34 3.86 -0.53 -20.52
C LEU A 34 2.74 0.33 -21.12
N ILE A 35 2.51 1.51 -20.52
CA ILE A 35 1.34 2.35 -20.83
C ILE A 35 1.72 3.79 -21.22
N GLY A 36 3.01 4.10 -21.35
CA GLY A 36 3.49 5.47 -21.61
C GLY A 36 2.97 6.07 -22.92
N ASP A 37 2.77 5.24 -23.95
CA ASP A 37 2.26 5.69 -25.26
C ASP A 37 0.72 5.67 -25.36
N TRP A 38 0.03 5.30 -24.29
CA TRP A 38 -1.44 5.21 -24.30
C TRP A 38 -2.10 6.59 -24.20
N PRO A 39 -3.35 6.75 -24.66
CA PRO A 39 -4.12 7.96 -24.43
C PRO A 39 -4.21 8.29 -22.92
N VAL A 40 -4.17 9.58 -22.60
CA VAL A 40 -4.17 10.08 -21.20
C VAL A 40 -5.32 9.51 -20.37
N LEU A 41 -6.53 9.35 -20.94
CA LEU A 41 -7.67 8.77 -20.24
C LEU A 41 -7.44 7.32 -19.81
N ALA A 42 -6.80 6.51 -20.65
CA ALA A 42 -6.48 5.12 -20.33
C ALA A 42 -5.38 5.04 -19.27
N GLN A 43 -4.36 5.90 -19.35
CA GLN A 43 -3.35 6.01 -18.30
C GLN A 43 -3.98 6.39 -16.96
N THR A 44 -4.86 7.41 -16.95
CA THR A 44 -5.57 7.86 -15.75
C THR A 44 -6.38 6.73 -15.12
N ALA A 45 -7.13 5.96 -15.91
CA ALA A 45 -7.89 4.82 -15.40
C ALA A 45 -6.99 3.77 -14.73
N ILE A 46 -5.85 3.44 -15.35
CA ILE A 46 -4.88 2.48 -14.78
C ILE A 46 -4.26 3.02 -13.49
N TYR A 47 -3.79 4.26 -13.47
CA TYR A 47 -3.20 4.85 -12.27
C TYR A 47 -4.20 4.99 -11.13
N LEU A 48 -5.49 5.23 -11.42
CA LEU A 48 -6.55 5.21 -10.41
C LEU A 48 -6.73 3.80 -9.82
N ILE A 49 -6.80 2.78 -10.67
CA ILE A 49 -6.91 1.39 -10.22
C ILE A 49 -5.70 1.01 -9.36
N LEU A 50 -4.48 1.29 -9.82
CA LEU A 50 -3.25 1.04 -9.05
C LEU A 50 -3.23 1.87 -7.75
N GLY A 51 -3.73 3.09 -7.78
CA GLY A 51 -3.84 3.97 -6.61
C GLY A 51 -4.82 3.47 -5.55
N VAL A 52 -5.81 2.65 -5.93
CA VAL A 52 -6.78 2.06 -4.99
C VAL A 52 -6.43 0.61 -4.63
N ALA A 53 -5.76 -0.13 -5.51
CA ALA A 53 -5.47 -1.55 -5.33
C ALA A 53 -4.67 -1.85 -4.04
N TRP A 54 -3.77 -0.96 -3.61
CA TRP A 54 -3.00 -1.13 -2.38
C TRP A 54 -3.85 -1.09 -1.09
N LEU A 55 -5.09 -0.61 -1.16
CA LEU A 55 -6.03 -0.61 -0.02
C LEU A 55 -6.58 -2.00 0.29
N LEU A 56 -6.60 -2.93 -0.68
CA LEU A 56 -7.10 -4.30 -0.51
C LEU A 56 -6.42 -5.04 0.67
N PRO A 57 -5.07 -5.06 0.79
CA PRO A 57 -4.40 -5.66 1.93
C PRO A 57 -4.46 -4.82 3.21
N LEU A 58 -4.72 -3.51 3.11
CA LEU A 58 -4.61 -2.56 4.23
C LEU A 58 -5.49 -2.96 5.42
N ARG A 59 -6.73 -3.39 5.16
CA ARG A 59 -7.67 -3.78 6.22
C ARG A 59 -7.09 -4.89 7.11
N ARG A 60 -6.59 -5.98 6.51
CA ARG A 60 -6.03 -7.12 7.25
C ARG A 60 -4.77 -6.72 8.02
N PHE A 61 -3.95 -5.86 7.42
CA PHE A 61 -2.73 -5.36 8.05
C PHE A 61 -3.01 -4.49 9.29
N LEU A 62 -4.01 -3.61 9.20
CA LEU A 62 -4.43 -2.78 10.33
C LEU A 62 -5.00 -3.63 11.48
N ILE A 63 -5.81 -4.64 11.16
CA ILE A 63 -6.33 -5.59 12.17
C ILE A 63 -5.17 -6.31 12.87
N TRP A 64 -4.14 -6.73 12.13
CA TRP A 64 -2.95 -7.33 12.70
C TRP A 64 -2.16 -6.38 13.59
N MET A 65 -1.99 -5.12 13.19
CA MET A 65 -1.31 -4.12 14.03
C MET A 65 -1.99 -3.97 15.39
N GLU A 66 -3.31 -3.82 15.39
CA GLU A 66 -4.08 -3.57 16.61
C GLU A 66 -4.30 -4.82 17.46
N THR A 67 -4.53 -5.99 16.85
CA THR A 67 -4.97 -7.20 17.56
C THR A 67 -3.95 -8.35 17.57
N GLY A 68 -2.95 -8.32 16.68
CA GLY A 68 -2.02 -9.43 16.45
C GLY A 68 -2.60 -10.60 15.67
N ARG A 69 -3.85 -10.51 15.21
CA ARG A 69 -4.54 -11.53 14.41
C ARG A 69 -4.77 -10.99 12.99
N TRP A 70 -4.83 -11.89 12.00
CA TRP A 70 -5.01 -11.52 10.59
C TRP A 70 -6.48 -11.41 10.14
N GLY A 71 -7.43 -11.50 11.08
CA GLY A 71 -8.89 -11.42 10.87
C GLY A 71 -9.61 -10.92 12.11
#